data_AF-A0A971KXG4-F1
#
_entry.id   AF-A0A971KXG4-F1
#
_cell.length_a   1.000
_cell.length_b   1.000
_cell.length_c   1.000
_cell.angle_alpha   90.00
_cell.angle_beta   90.00
_cell.angle_gamma   90.00
#
_symmetry.space_group_name_H-M   'P 1'
#
loop_
_entity.id
_entity.type
_entity.pdbx_description
1 polymer ?
#
loop_
_entity_poly.entity_id
_entity_poly.type
_entity_poly.pdbx_seq_one_letter_code
_entity_poly.pdbx_strand_id
1 'polypeptide(L)'
;MKVIYISRAQAIRTLVVLTLVIISIVYTQNTEYDAISVFLNTKRELPIYSVETDEKKIAISFDAAWGAEYTDEILDILKKRNIKTTFFLVGFWVDKYPEQVKRIASEGHEIGNHSTTHPHMSQLSSEQIRMEIETTQKKIEELAGDRAVKLFRPPFGDYNDRLILTCREMGFYPIQWDVDSLDWKEYGVDHMFNQVIKKVRSGSIVLFHNNAKYIVQALPLILDHILEEGYSIVPISELIYKDNYYIDHTGRQKKK
;
A
#
# COMPACT_ATOMS: atom_id res chain seq x y z
N MET A 1 -38.85 58.64 -16.75
CA MET A 1 -37.72 57.84 -17.24
C MET A 1 -36.47 58.27 -16.48
N LYS A 2 -35.89 57.43 -15.62
CA LYS A 2 -34.64 57.78 -14.92
C LYS A 2 -33.46 57.47 -15.84
N VAL A 3 -32.81 58.50 -16.37
CA VAL A 3 -31.59 58.36 -17.17
C VAL A 3 -30.40 58.31 -16.20
N ILE A 4 -29.70 57.18 -16.17
CA ILE A 4 -28.50 57.01 -15.34
C ILE A 4 -27.29 57.39 -16.18
N TYR A 5 -26.60 58.47 -15.78
CA TYR A 5 -25.35 58.89 -16.40
C TYR A 5 -24.17 58.23 -15.66
N ILE A 6 -23.46 57.35 -16.37
CA ILE A 6 -22.23 56.73 -15.87
C ILE A 6 -21.06 57.47 -16.51
N SER A 7 -20.16 58.03 -15.70
CA SER A 7 -18.98 58.69 -16.23
C SER A 7 -18.02 57.68 -16.86
N ARG A 8 -17.22 58.10 -17.85
CA ARG A 8 -16.20 57.21 -18.47
C ARG A 8 -15.29 56.57 -17.42
N ALA A 9 -14.91 57.30 -16.37
CA ALA A 9 -14.10 56.78 -15.28
C ALA A 9 -14.83 55.70 -14.46
N GLN A 10 -16.13 55.86 -14.20
CA GLN A 10 -16.95 54.85 -13.54
C GLN A 10 -17.12 53.60 -14.41
N ALA A 11 -17.35 53.77 -15.71
CA ALA A 11 -17.45 52.64 -16.65
C ALA A 11 -16.15 51.82 -16.70
N ILE A 12 -14.99 52.49 -16.75
CA ILE A 12 -13.67 51.83 -16.74
C ILE A 12 -13.45 51.09 -15.41
N ARG A 13 -13.75 51.71 -14.26
CA ARG A 13 -13.61 51.06 -12.95
C ARG A 13 -14.49 49.83 -12.83
N THR A 14 -15.75 49.93 -13.25
CA THR A 14 -16.68 48.80 -13.26
C THR A 14 -16.19 47.68 -14.18
N LEU A 15 -15.67 48.01 -15.36
CA LEU A 15 -15.11 47.02 -16.29
C LEU A 15 -13.91 46.28 -15.66
N VAL A 16 -12.96 47.01 -15.06
CA VAL A 16 -11.79 46.42 -14.40
C VAL A 16 -12.21 45.48 -13.26
N VAL A 17 -13.18 45.89 -12.44
CA VAL A 17 -13.70 45.03 -11.36
C VAL A 17 -14.35 43.77 -11.93
N LEU A 18 -15.17 43.89 -12.96
CA LEU A 18 -15.80 42.73 -13.61
C LEU A 18 -14.76 41.79 -14.21
N THR A 19 -13.70 42.32 -14.85
CA THR A 19 -12.62 41.50 -15.40
C THR A 19 -11.86 40.77 -14.28
N LEU A 20 -11.54 41.43 -13.17
CA LEU A 20 -10.88 40.79 -12.03
C LEU A 20 -11.74 39.69 -11.40
N VAL A 21 -13.05 39.92 -11.30
CA VAL A 21 -14.00 38.90 -10.80
C VAL A 21 -14.05 37.70 -11.75
N ILE A 22 -14.10 37.92 -13.07
CA ILE A 22 -14.08 36.84 -14.05
C ILE A 22 -12.76 36.06 -13.99
N ILE A 23 -11.62 36.74 -13.92
CA ILE A 23 -10.30 36.10 -13.77
C ILE A 23 -10.26 35.28 -12.49
N SER A 24 -10.78 35.82 -11.38
CA SER A 24 -10.89 35.09 -10.11
C SER A 24 -11.74 33.85 -10.27
N ILE A 25 -12.92 33.94 -10.88
CA ILE A 25 -13.82 32.79 -11.09
C ILE A 25 -13.15 31.73 -11.97
N VAL A 26 -12.52 32.11 -13.07
CA VAL A 26 -11.80 31.18 -13.97
C VAL A 26 -10.62 30.52 -13.24
N TYR A 27 -9.88 31.27 -12.42
CA TYR A 27 -8.79 30.72 -11.61
C TYR A 27 -9.31 29.76 -10.54
N THR A 28 -10.45 30.08 -9.92
CA THR A 28 -11.09 29.25 -8.90
C THR A 28 -11.65 27.96 -9.52
N GLN A 29 -12.32 28.03 -10.66
CA GLN A 29 -12.81 26.84 -11.39
C GLN A 29 -11.68 25.91 -11.86
N ASN A 30 -10.49 26.45 -12.18
CA ASN A 30 -9.31 25.64 -12.49
C ASN A 30 -8.60 25.07 -11.25
N THR A 31 -8.98 25.49 -10.04
CA THR A 31 -8.43 25.00 -8.76
C THR A 31 -9.48 24.28 -7.88
N GLU A 32 -10.75 24.27 -8.29
CA GLU A 32 -11.90 23.85 -7.49
C GLU A 32 -11.96 22.34 -7.18
N TYR A 33 -11.17 21.50 -7.86
CA TYR A 33 -11.08 20.08 -7.48
C TYR A 33 -10.36 19.86 -6.14
N ASP A 34 -9.34 20.66 -5.82
CA ASP A 34 -8.54 20.49 -4.60
C ASP A 34 -9.10 21.27 -3.40
N ALA A 35 -9.72 22.43 -3.62
CA ALA A 35 -10.25 23.23 -2.51
C ALA A 35 -11.58 22.69 -1.95
N ILE A 36 -12.48 22.19 -2.82
CA ILE A 36 -13.80 21.69 -2.39
C ILE A 36 -13.68 20.35 -1.64
N SER A 37 -12.69 19.51 -1.99
CA SER A 37 -12.42 18.24 -1.31
C SER A 37 -11.88 18.41 0.12
N VAL A 38 -11.21 19.53 0.41
CA VAL A 38 -10.71 19.84 1.77
C VAL A 38 -11.82 20.33 2.72
N PHE A 39 -12.89 20.95 2.19
CA PHE A 39 -13.99 21.52 2.99
C PHE A 39 -15.17 20.57 3.19
N LEU A 40 -15.38 19.61 2.30
CA LEU A 40 -16.34 18.54 2.51
C LEU A 40 -15.67 17.48 3.36
N ASN A 41 -16.25 17.18 4.52
CA ASN A 41 -15.75 16.23 5.52
C ASN A 41 -15.72 14.78 4.97
N THR A 42 -14.85 14.50 4.01
CA THR A 42 -14.58 13.16 3.49
C THR A 42 -13.62 12.50 4.46
N LYS A 43 -14.09 11.45 5.14
CA LYS A 43 -13.21 10.56 5.88
C LYS A 43 -12.07 10.16 4.95
N ARG A 44 -10.83 10.48 5.34
CA ARG A 44 -9.62 10.06 4.63
C ARG A 44 -9.70 8.56 4.34
N GLU A 45 -9.38 8.18 3.12
CA GLU A 45 -9.40 6.80 2.71
C GLU A 45 -8.09 6.13 3.12
N LEU A 46 -8.20 5.06 3.91
CA LEU A 46 -7.06 4.37 4.49
C LEU A 46 -6.91 2.95 3.91
N PRO A 47 -5.67 2.49 3.65
CA PRO A 47 -5.40 1.08 3.41
C PRO A 47 -5.57 0.25 4.70
N ILE A 48 -5.47 -1.06 4.56
CA ILE A 48 -5.52 -2.00 5.70
C ILE A 48 -4.14 -2.07 6.34
N TYR A 49 -3.97 -1.54 7.55
CA TYR A 49 -2.74 -1.63 8.33
C TYR A 49 -2.69 -2.87 9.23
N SER A 50 -3.84 -3.27 9.76
CA SER A 50 -4.00 -4.42 10.64
C SER A 50 -5.47 -4.86 10.66
N VAL A 51 -5.78 -6.01 11.25
CA VAL A 51 -7.14 -6.54 11.37
C VAL A 51 -7.53 -6.65 12.85
N GLU A 52 -8.78 -6.35 13.18
CA GLU A 52 -9.33 -6.64 14.50
C GLU A 52 -9.75 -8.11 14.57
N THR A 53 -9.09 -8.88 15.42
CA THR A 53 -9.42 -10.27 15.70
C THR A 53 -8.94 -10.67 17.10
N ASP A 54 -9.69 -11.56 17.75
CA ASP A 54 -9.30 -12.19 19.01
C ASP A 54 -8.44 -13.46 18.77
N GLU A 55 -8.40 -13.97 17.54
CA GLU A 55 -7.54 -15.09 17.17
C GLU A 55 -6.08 -14.65 17.23
N LYS A 56 -5.19 -15.49 17.78
CA LYS A 56 -3.74 -15.30 17.68
C LYS A 56 -3.27 -15.60 16.25
N LYS A 57 -3.62 -14.71 15.32
CA LYS A 57 -3.25 -14.75 13.90
C LYS A 57 -2.57 -13.45 13.53
N ILE A 58 -1.50 -13.54 12.76
CA ILE A 58 -0.84 -12.39 12.14
C ILE A 58 -0.49 -12.72 10.69
N ALA A 59 -0.15 -11.68 9.93
CA ALA A 59 0.49 -11.86 8.64
C ALA A 59 1.90 -11.25 8.69
N ILE A 60 2.84 -11.97 8.11
CA ILE A 60 4.15 -11.43 7.74
C ILE A 60 4.15 -11.25 6.24
N SER A 61 4.92 -10.29 5.72
CA SER A 61 5.04 -10.04 4.29
C SER A 61 6.40 -9.51 3.90
N PHE A 62 6.75 -9.65 2.63
CA PHE A 62 8.03 -9.23 2.07
C PHE A 62 7.83 -8.33 0.86
N ASP A 63 8.41 -7.14 0.87
CA ASP A 63 8.47 -6.27 -0.30
C ASP A 63 9.74 -6.60 -1.09
N ALA A 64 9.57 -6.91 -2.38
CA ALA A 64 10.67 -7.21 -3.30
C ALA A 64 10.71 -6.17 -4.43
N ALA A 65 11.47 -5.11 -4.17
CA ALA A 65 11.72 -4.04 -5.13
C ALA A 65 13.08 -4.19 -5.80
N TRP A 66 14.13 -4.54 -5.06
CA TRP A 66 15.49 -4.65 -5.59
C TRP A 66 16.20 -5.86 -5.03
N GLY A 67 17.08 -6.46 -5.82
CA GLY A 67 17.88 -7.60 -5.37
C GLY A 67 17.04 -8.86 -5.12
N ALA A 68 17.69 -10.00 -5.14
CA ALA A 68 17.05 -11.28 -4.81
C ALA A 68 17.95 -12.15 -3.94
N GLU A 69 19.01 -11.57 -3.39
CA GLU A 69 20.16 -12.26 -2.79
C GLU A 69 19.79 -13.16 -1.62
N TYR A 70 18.73 -12.81 -0.88
CA TYR A 70 18.25 -13.59 0.28
C TYR A 70 16.89 -14.26 0.06
N THR A 71 16.31 -14.15 -1.14
CA THR A 71 14.97 -14.67 -1.42
C THR A 71 14.92 -16.18 -1.22
N ASP A 72 15.95 -16.89 -1.68
CA ASP A 72 16.01 -18.34 -1.60
C ASP A 72 16.16 -18.83 -0.16
N GLU A 73 17.01 -18.19 0.66
CA GLU A 73 17.10 -18.53 2.08
C GLU A 73 15.85 -18.17 2.87
N ILE A 74 15.18 -17.06 2.55
CA ILE A 74 13.90 -16.69 3.17
C ILE A 74 12.86 -17.78 2.91
N LEU A 75 12.74 -18.24 1.65
CA LEU A 75 11.81 -19.32 1.30
C LEU A 75 12.15 -20.62 2.03
N ASP A 76 13.43 -20.99 2.14
CA ASP A 76 13.86 -22.16 2.91
C ASP A 76 13.52 -22.04 4.40
N ILE A 77 13.69 -20.85 5.00
CA ILE A 77 13.33 -20.55 6.39
C ILE A 77 11.83 -20.72 6.62
N LEU A 78 11.00 -20.20 5.72
CA LEU A 78 9.54 -20.30 5.77
C LEU A 78 9.08 -21.75 5.59
N LYS A 79 9.65 -22.46 4.63
CA LYS A 79 9.36 -23.87 4.35
C LYS A 79 9.66 -24.78 5.54
N LYS A 80 10.80 -24.59 6.20
CA LYS A 80 11.17 -25.35 7.42
C LYS A 80 10.16 -25.19 8.56
N ARG A 81 9.43 -24.08 8.59
CA ARG A 81 8.41 -23.75 9.59
C ARG A 81 6.98 -23.98 9.09
N ASN A 82 6.81 -24.50 7.87
CA ASN A 82 5.53 -24.67 7.20
C ASN A 82 4.69 -23.37 7.15
N ILE A 83 5.34 -22.22 6.95
CA ILE A 83 4.69 -20.92 6.87
C ILE A 83 4.39 -20.56 5.42
N LYS A 84 3.16 -20.10 5.17
CA LYS A 84 2.76 -19.42 3.93
C LYS A 84 2.46 -17.96 4.25
N THR A 85 2.83 -17.08 3.33
CA THR A 85 2.92 -15.63 3.54
C THR A 85 2.73 -14.92 2.19
N THR A 86 2.80 -13.60 2.18
CA THR A 86 2.56 -12.75 1.01
C THR A 86 3.82 -11.99 0.62
N PHE A 87 4.20 -12.06 -0.66
CA PHE A 87 5.28 -11.25 -1.24
C PHE A 87 4.69 -10.16 -2.14
N PHE A 88 5.08 -8.90 -1.97
CA PHE A 88 4.68 -7.80 -2.86
C PHE A 88 5.81 -7.52 -3.85
N LEU A 89 5.54 -7.72 -5.14
CA LEU A 89 6.58 -7.68 -6.17
C LEU A 89 6.43 -6.46 -7.07
N VAL A 90 7.55 -5.80 -7.35
CA VAL A 90 7.61 -4.72 -8.35
C VAL A 90 7.73 -5.30 -9.75
N GLY A 91 7.09 -4.68 -10.74
CA GLY A 91 7.04 -5.18 -12.12
C GLY A 91 8.42 -5.42 -12.75
N PHE A 92 9.38 -4.50 -12.57
CA PHE A 92 10.75 -4.73 -13.07
C PHE A 92 11.51 -5.81 -12.31
N TRP A 93 11.14 -6.08 -11.05
CA TRP A 93 11.70 -7.20 -10.28
C TRP A 93 11.20 -8.53 -10.83
N VAL A 94 9.90 -8.61 -11.15
CA VAL A 94 9.28 -9.77 -11.81
C VAL A 94 9.97 -10.09 -13.14
N ASP A 95 10.26 -9.07 -13.96
CA ASP A 95 10.99 -9.27 -15.22
C ASP A 95 12.40 -9.83 -15.03
N LYS A 96 13.08 -9.37 -13.97
CA LYS A 96 14.47 -9.72 -13.69
C LYS A 96 14.62 -11.09 -13.03
N TYR A 97 13.66 -11.49 -12.20
CA TYR A 97 13.71 -12.67 -11.35
C TYR A 97 12.50 -13.61 -11.53
N PRO A 98 12.15 -14.03 -12.78
CA PRO A 98 10.94 -14.81 -13.02
C PRO A 98 10.97 -16.19 -12.37
N GLU A 99 12.15 -16.79 -12.18
CA GLU A 99 12.29 -18.08 -11.50
C GLU A 99 11.99 -17.97 -10.00
N GLN A 100 12.35 -16.85 -9.38
CA GLN A 100 12.01 -16.56 -7.99
C GLN A 100 10.50 -16.37 -7.83
N VAL A 101 9.83 -15.68 -8.78
CA VAL A 101 8.37 -15.55 -8.80
C VAL A 101 7.69 -16.93 -8.84
N LYS A 102 8.13 -17.80 -9.77
CA LYS A 102 7.61 -19.17 -9.88
C LYS A 102 7.88 -19.98 -8.62
N ARG A 103 9.04 -19.81 -8.00
CA ARG A 103 9.39 -20.49 -6.74
C ARG A 103 8.46 -20.05 -5.60
N ILE A 104 8.30 -18.75 -5.40
CA ILE A 104 7.36 -18.17 -4.42
C ILE A 104 5.96 -18.77 -4.61
N ALA A 105 5.46 -18.79 -5.86
CA ALA A 105 4.15 -19.32 -6.18
C ALA A 105 4.03 -20.84 -5.94
N SER A 106 5.00 -21.63 -6.42
CA SER A 106 4.99 -23.10 -6.30
C SER A 106 5.17 -23.58 -4.86
N GLU A 107 5.84 -22.81 -4.02
CA GLU A 107 5.89 -23.03 -2.58
C GLU A 107 4.61 -22.58 -1.86
N GLY A 108 3.61 -22.05 -2.58
CA GLY A 108 2.27 -21.78 -2.07
C GLY A 108 2.10 -20.42 -1.39
N HIS A 109 3.07 -19.51 -1.54
CA HIS A 109 2.95 -18.14 -1.05
C HIS A 109 2.03 -17.32 -1.93
N GLU A 110 1.36 -16.33 -1.35
CA GLU A 110 0.61 -15.33 -2.10
C GLU A 110 1.57 -14.30 -2.71
N ILE A 111 1.20 -13.79 -3.88
CA ILE A 111 1.95 -12.74 -4.56
C ILE A 111 1.01 -11.55 -4.78
N GLY A 112 1.30 -10.45 -4.08
CA GLY A 112 0.67 -9.16 -4.24
C GLY A 112 1.48 -8.23 -5.16
N ASN A 113 0.86 -7.11 -5.50
CA ASN A 113 1.37 -6.12 -6.43
C ASN A 113 2.06 -4.95 -5.70
N HIS A 114 3.24 -4.56 -6.16
CA HIS A 114 4.00 -3.43 -5.61
C HIS A 114 4.33 -2.35 -6.66
N SER A 115 3.41 -2.08 -7.58
CA SER A 115 3.58 -1.21 -8.77
C SER A 115 4.56 -1.76 -9.81
N THR A 116 4.69 -1.09 -10.96
CA THR A 116 5.59 -1.49 -12.05
C THR A 116 6.96 -0.87 -11.90
N THR A 117 7.01 0.42 -11.61
CA THR A 117 8.24 1.24 -11.62
C THR A 117 8.66 1.74 -10.25
N HIS A 118 7.93 1.37 -9.19
CA HIS A 118 8.16 1.82 -7.82
C HIS A 118 8.13 3.36 -7.63
N PRO A 119 7.13 4.09 -8.16
CA PRO A 119 7.04 5.54 -8.03
C PRO A 119 6.38 5.97 -6.71
N HIS A 120 6.43 7.27 -6.41
CA HIS A 120 5.52 7.87 -5.42
C HIS A 120 4.09 7.92 -5.99
N MET A 121 3.31 6.89 -5.67
CA MET A 121 1.96 6.67 -6.23
C MET A 121 0.99 7.81 -5.94
N SER A 122 1.18 8.57 -4.85
CA SER A 122 0.31 9.72 -4.51
C SER A 122 0.44 10.88 -5.50
N GLN A 123 1.54 10.93 -6.27
CA GLN A 123 1.81 11.97 -7.27
C GLN A 123 1.22 11.64 -8.65
N LEU A 124 0.71 10.42 -8.83
CA LEU A 124 0.16 9.95 -10.09
C LEU A 124 -1.33 10.25 -10.23
N SER A 125 -1.78 10.42 -11.48
CA SER A 125 -3.21 10.41 -11.83
C SER A 125 -3.80 8.99 -11.68
N SER A 126 -5.13 8.88 -11.58
CA SER A 126 -5.80 7.57 -11.51
C SER A 126 -5.47 6.66 -12.69
N GLU A 127 -5.32 7.22 -13.90
CA GLU A 127 -4.97 6.44 -15.09
C GLU A 127 -3.55 5.86 -15.00
N GLN A 128 -2.60 6.67 -14.54
CA GLN A 128 -1.23 6.22 -14.30
C GLN A 128 -1.16 5.17 -13.18
N ILE A 129 -1.96 5.33 -12.13
CA ILE A 129 -2.09 4.34 -11.05
C ILE A 129 -2.61 3.01 -11.60
N ARG A 130 -3.67 3.03 -12.42
CA ARG A 130 -4.21 1.82 -13.05
C ARG A 130 -3.14 1.12 -13.89
N MET A 131 -2.41 1.88 -14.70
CA MET A 131 -1.35 1.35 -15.56
C MET A 131 -0.22 0.70 -14.76
N GLU A 132 0.23 1.33 -13.67
CA GLU A 132 1.26 0.79 -12.76
C GLU A 132 0.83 -0.53 -12.10
N ILE A 133 -0.45 -0.64 -11.75
CA ILE A 133 -1.00 -1.84 -11.11
C ILE A 133 -1.26 -2.95 -12.14
N GLU A 134 -1.97 -2.66 -13.23
CA GLU A 134 -2.35 -3.65 -14.26
C GLU A 134 -1.14 -4.29 -14.92
N THR A 135 -0.12 -3.50 -15.25
CA THR A 135 1.10 -4.00 -15.91
C THR A 135 1.80 -5.04 -15.05
N THR A 136 2.02 -4.74 -13.77
CA THR A 136 2.62 -5.70 -12.82
C THR A 136 1.71 -6.88 -12.57
N GLN A 137 0.42 -6.66 -12.41
CA GLN A 137 -0.53 -7.72 -12.11
C GLN A 137 -0.55 -8.77 -13.21
N LYS A 138 -0.59 -8.35 -14.48
CA LYS A 138 -0.57 -9.26 -15.63
C LYS A 138 0.69 -10.14 -15.62
N LYS A 139 1.86 -9.55 -15.36
CA LYS A 139 3.12 -10.30 -15.28
C LYS A 139 3.13 -11.33 -14.16
N ILE A 140 2.57 -10.97 -12.99
CA ILE A 140 2.46 -11.90 -11.86
C ILE A 140 1.48 -13.03 -12.21
N GLU A 141 0.31 -12.72 -12.79
CA GLU A 141 -0.69 -13.72 -13.21
C GLU A 141 -0.11 -14.73 -14.21
N GLU A 142 0.69 -14.26 -15.18
CA GLU A 142 1.37 -15.12 -16.16
C GLU A 142 2.35 -16.14 -15.54
N LEU A 143 2.98 -15.79 -14.41
CA LEU A 143 3.99 -16.63 -13.77
C LEU A 143 3.46 -17.45 -12.57
N ALA A 144 2.45 -16.91 -11.88
CA ALA A 144 2.01 -17.40 -10.58
C ALA A 144 0.56 -17.93 -10.57
N GLY A 145 -0.21 -17.69 -11.63
CA GLY A 145 -1.61 -18.10 -11.72
C GLY A 145 -2.43 -17.63 -10.52
N ASP A 146 -3.14 -18.57 -9.87
CA ASP A 146 -4.01 -18.29 -8.73
C ASP A 146 -3.29 -17.73 -7.49
N ARG A 147 -1.94 -17.76 -7.46
CA ARG A 147 -1.15 -17.11 -6.39
C ARG A 147 -1.05 -15.60 -6.57
N ALA A 148 -1.37 -15.08 -7.76
CA ALA A 148 -1.47 -13.66 -8.04
C ALA A 148 -2.75 -13.08 -7.42
N VAL A 149 -2.66 -12.58 -6.18
CA VAL A 149 -3.81 -12.06 -5.44
C VAL A 149 -4.01 -10.57 -5.69
N LYS A 150 -5.25 -10.09 -5.61
CA LYS A 150 -5.61 -8.67 -5.74
C LYS A 150 -5.30 -7.90 -4.45
N LEU A 151 -4.05 -7.98 -3.99
CA LEU A 151 -3.50 -7.17 -2.91
C LEU A 151 -2.51 -6.18 -3.52
N PHE A 152 -2.61 -4.91 -3.15
CA PHE A 152 -1.68 -3.88 -3.61
C PHE A 152 -1.04 -3.18 -2.40
N ARG A 153 0.28 -3.06 -2.40
CA ARG A 153 1.01 -2.25 -1.43
C ARG A 153 1.68 -1.08 -2.15
N PRO A 154 1.43 0.18 -1.74
CA PRO A 154 2.08 1.32 -2.36
C PRO A 154 3.59 1.35 -2.03
N PRO A 155 4.47 1.58 -3.02
CA PRO A 155 5.88 1.91 -2.81
C PRO A 155 6.07 2.99 -1.74
N PHE A 156 7.10 2.82 -0.91
CA PHE A 156 7.45 3.73 0.19
C PHE A 156 6.34 3.95 1.25
N GLY A 157 5.25 3.19 1.15
CA GLY A 157 4.03 3.46 1.90
C GLY A 157 3.34 4.78 1.55
N ASP A 158 3.62 5.34 0.37
CA ASP A 158 3.09 6.62 -0.10
C ASP A 158 1.69 6.48 -0.73
N TYR A 159 0.69 7.15 -0.17
CA TYR A 159 -0.68 7.11 -0.69
C TYR A 159 -1.48 8.37 -0.37
N ASN A 160 -2.54 8.58 -1.14
CA ASN A 160 -3.63 9.52 -0.89
C ASN A 160 -4.97 8.84 -1.21
N ASP A 161 -6.08 9.57 -0.98
CA ASP A 161 -7.42 9.02 -1.19
C ASP A 161 -7.64 8.56 -2.63
N ARG A 162 -7.09 9.30 -3.61
CA ARG A 162 -7.15 8.92 -5.03
C ARG A 162 -6.56 7.54 -5.27
N LEU A 163 -5.39 7.23 -4.71
CA LEU A 163 -4.79 5.91 -4.84
C LEU A 163 -5.66 4.82 -4.22
N ILE A 164 -6.10 5.01 -2.98
CA ILE A 164 -6.88 4.02 -2.24
C ILE A 164 -8.21 3.71 -2.94
N LEU A 165 -8.91 4.75 -3.41
CA LEU A 165 -10.14 4.60 -4.18
C LEU A 165 -9.89 3.89 -5.52
N THR A 166 -8.86 4.31 -6.25
CA THR A 166 -8.51 3.68 -7.55
C THR A 166 -8.21 2.19 -7.36
N CYS A 167 -7.44 1.79 -6.34
CA CYS A 167 -7.18 0.38 -6.04
C CYS A 167 -8.48 -0.41 -5.81
N ARG A 168 -9.40 0.12 -5.01
CA ARG A 168 -10.66 -0.56 -4.70
C ARG A 168 -11.58 -0.68 -5.91
N GLU A 169 -11.64 0.36 -6.75
CA GLU A 169 -12.38 0.31 -8.02
C GLU A 169 -11.84 -0.76 -8.97
N MET A 170 -10.52 -1.04 -8.91
CA MET A 170 -9.89 -2.14 -9.65
C MET A 170 -10.07 -3.51 -8.98
N GLY A 171 -10.77 -3.58 -7.85
CA GLY A 171 -10.96 -4.81 -7.06
C GLY A 171 -9.75 -5.20 -6.21
N PHE A 172 -8.77 -4.32 -6.04
CA PHE A 172 -7.63 -4.54 -5.15
C PHE A 172 -7.93 -4.11 -3.72
N TYR A 173 -7.37 -4.86 -2.77
CA TYR A 173 -7.28 -4.46 -1.37
C TYR A 173 -5.96 -3.71 -1.18
N PRO A 174 -5.99 -2.40 -0.85
CA PRO A 174 -4.78 -1.66 -0.55
C PRO A 174 -4.29 -2.02 0.86
N ILE A 175 -3.06 -2.50 0.95
CA ILE A 175 -2.44 -3.07 2.14
C ILE A 175 -1.30 -2.19 2.62
N GLN A 176 -1.20 -2.04 3.94
CA GLN A 176 -0.06 -1.48 4.62
C GLN A 176 0.49 -2.44 5.69
N TRP A 177 1.08 -1.91 6.76
CA TRP A 177 1.62 -2.66 7.89
C TRP A 177 1.48 -1.81 9.15
N ASP A 178 1.14 -2.43 10.27
CA ASP A 178 1.22 -1.79 11.60
C ASP A 178 2.55 -2.06 12.30
N VAL A 179 3.31 -3.07 11.84
CA VAL A 179 4.63 -3.41 12.35
C VAL A 179 5.68 -3.36 11.24
N ASP A 180 6.56 -2.37 11.33
CA ASP A 180 7.76 -2.27 10.48
C ASP A 180 8.95 -2.93 11.18
N SER A 181 9.61 -3.89 10.52
CA SER A 181 10.83 -4.53 11.03
C SER A 181 12.04 -3.60 11.04
N LEU A 182 12.02 -2.54 10.23
CA LEU A 182 13.13 -1.63 9.98
C LEU A 182 14.40 -2.35 9.49
N ASP A 183 14.24 -3.50 8.84
CA ASP A 183 15.34 -4.32 8.34
C ASP A 183 16.23 -3.58 7.31
N TRP A 184 15.63 -2.73 6.48
CA TRP A 184 16.30 -1.84 5.53
C TRP A 184 17.23 -0.80 6.17
N LYS A 185 17.14 -0.56 7.48
CA LYS A 185 18.06 0.32 8.22
C LYS A 185 19.37 -0.35 8.63
N GLU A 186 19.45 -1.68 8.53
CA GLU A 186 20.64 -2.45 8.89
C GLU A 186 21.15 -2.24 10.33
N TYR A 187 20.24 -2.05 11.30
CA TYR A 187 20.62 -1.89 12.72
C TYR A 187 21.01 -3.20 13.42
N GLY A 188 21.05 -4.32 12.70
CA GLY A 188 21.44 -5.63 13.22
C GLY A 188 20.27 -6.51 13.64
N VAL A 189 20.60 -7.76 13.97
CA VAL A 189 19.64 -8.84 14.27
C VAL A 189 18.80 -8.53 15.51
N ASP A 190 19.44 -8.17 16.62
CA ASP A 190 18.74 -7.91 17.89
C ASP A 190 17.79 -6.73 17.81
N HIS A 191 18.15 -5.69 17.06
CA HIS A 191 17.28 -4.55 16.84
C HIS A 191 16.02 -4.98 16.09
N MET A 192 16.19 -5.68 14.96
CA MET A 192 15.07 -6.16 14.14
C MET A 192 14.14 -7.08 14.94
N PHE A 193 14.70 -8.03 15.71
CA PHE A 193 13.96 -8.89 16.60
C PHE A 193 13.10 -8.07 17.57
N ASN A 194 13.74 -7.25 18.42
CA ASN A 194 13.02 -6.45 19.43
C ASN A 194 11.99 -5.50 18.82
N GLN A 195 12.29 -4.93 17.65
CA GLN A 195 11.44 -4.01 16.93
C GLN A 195 10.14 -4.68 16.45
N VAL A 196 10.20 -5.95 16.05
CA VAL A 196 9.03 -6.73 15.66
C VAL A 196 8.29 -7.23 16.89
N ILE A 197 8.97 -7.96 17.79
CA ILE A 197 8.29 -8.71 18.85
C ILE A 197 7.54 -7.77 19.81
N LYS A 198 8.09 -6.59 20.09
CA LYS A 198 7.47 -5.59 20.97
C LYS A 198 6.13 -5.03 20.43
N LYS A 199 5.90 -5.11 19.12
CA LYS A 199 4.76 -4.44 18.45
C LYS A 199 3.72 -5.42 17.92
N VAL A 200 4.11 -6.67 17.66
CA VAL A 200 3.19 -7.70 17.15
C VAL A 200 2.05 -7.93 18.15
N ARG A 201 0.83 -8.03 17.60
CA ARG A 201 -0.40 -8.37 18.31
C ARG A 201 -1.34 -9.10 17.36
N SER A 202 -2.45 -9.62 17.87
CA SER A 202 -3.48 -10.25 17.03
C SER A 202 -3.96 -9.32 15.93
N GLY A 203 -3.91 -9.84 14.70
CA GLY A 203 -4.24 -9.16 13.47
C GLY A 203 -3.17 -8.22 12.90
N SER A 204 -1.94 -8.22 13.44
CA SER A 204 -0.86 -7.41 12.87
C SER A 204 -0.46 -7.88 11.47
N ILE A 205 -0.04 -6.92 10.65
CA ILE A 205 0.63 -7.13 9.37
C ILE A 205 2.06 -6.60 9.51
N VAL A 206 3.04 -7.49 9.36
CA VAL A 206 4.46 -7.18 9.53
C VAL A 206 5.15 -7.01 8.17
N LEU A 207 5.94 -5.96 8.02
CA LEU A 207 6.76 -5.69 6.84
C LEU A 207 8.21 -6.15 7.03
N PHE A 208 8.72 -6.87 6.03
CA PHE A 208 10.14 -7.12 5.78
C PHE A 208 10.48 -6.87 4.31
N HIS A 209 11.76 -6.92 3.97
CA HIS A 209 12.27 -6.83 2.61
C HIS A 209 13.09 -8.09 2.27
N ASN A 210 13.01 -8.53 1.01
CA ASN A 210 13.65 -9.77 0.56
C ASN A 210 15.18 -9.67 0.41
N ASN A 211 15.75 -8.47 0.54
CA ASN A 211 17.17 -8.18 0.30
C ASN A 211 17.86 -7.51 1.50
N ALA A 212 17.21 -7.45 2.66
CA ALA A 212 17.78 -6.81 3.84
C ALA A 212 18.94 -7.65 4.44
N LYS A 213 20.09 -7.02 4.66
CA LYS A 213 21.36 -7.66 5.08
C LYS A 213 21.27 -8.67 6.23
N TYR A 214 20.42 -8.39 7.22
CA TYR A 214 20.31 -9.21 8.45
C TYR A 214 19.09 -10.14 8.48
N ILE A 215 18.29 -10.19 7.39
CA ILE A 215 17.01 -10.90 7.39
C ILE A 215 17.18 -12.39 7.62
N VAL A 216 18.19 -13.02 7.00
CA VAL A 216 18.41 -14.47 7.08
C VAL A 216 18.78 -14.92 8.50
N GLN A 217 19.44 -14.06 9.29
CA GLN A 217 19.76 -14.36 10.68
C GLN A 217 18.62 -14.02 11.65
N ALA A 218 17.90 -12.91 11.40
CA ALA A 218 16.85 -12.44 12.31
C ALA A 218 15.50 -13.15 12.12
N LEU A 219 15.12 -13.43 10.87
CA LEU A 219 13.82 -14.01 10.54
C LEU A 219 13.56 -15.33 11.27
N PRO A 220 14.49 -16.32 11.34
CA PRO A 220 14.30 -17.54 12.11
C PRO A 220 13.91 -17.28 13.56
N LEU A 221 14.64 -16.40 14.25
CA LEU A 221 14.42 -16.06 15.66
C LEU A 221 13.04 -15.41 15.87
N ILE A 222 12.68 -14.50 14.98
CA ILE A 222 11.39 -13.80 15.02
C ILE A 222 10.24 -14.80 14.83
N LEU A 223 10.34 -15.65 13.80
CA LEU A 223 9.29 -16.63 13.48
C LEU A 223 9.12 -17.64 14.62
N ASP A 224 10.24 -18.17 15.15
CA ASP A 224 10.20 -19.15 16.24
C ASP A 224 9.53 -18.55 17.48
N HIS A 225 9.89 -17.32 17.86
CA HIS A 225 9.27 -16.65 18.99
C HIS A 225 7.77 -16.38 18.79
N ILE A 226 7.36 -15.93 17.59
CA ILE A 226 5.94 -15.70 17.28
C ILE A 226 5.13 -16.99 17.39
N LEU A 227 5.66 -18.10 16.89
CA LEU A 227 5.03 -19.42 16.97
C LEU A 227 4.97 -19.92 18.42
N GLU A 228 6.03 -19.73 19.21
CA GLU A 228 6.09 -20.08 20.64
C GLU A 228 5.06 -19.32 21.48
N GLU A 229 4.82 -18.05 21.16
CA GLU A 229 3.76 -17.23 21.77
C GLU A 229 2.34 -17.66 21.36
N GLY A 230 2.23 -18.67 20.49
CA GLY A 230 0.98 -19.27 20.04
C GLY A 230 0.30 -18.51 18.91
N TYR A 231 1.01 -17.64 18.20
CA TYR A 231 0.50 -17.04 16.98
C TYR A 231 0.61 -18.01 15.81
N SER A 232 -0.38 -17.98 14.94
CA SER A 232 -0.31 -18.55 13.59
C SER A 232 0.01 -17.43 12.59
N ILE A 233 0.83 -17.75 11.60
CA ILE A 233 1.18 -16.85 10.52
C ILE A 233 0.44 -17.31 9.27
N VAL A 234 -0.38 -16.40 8.71
CA VAL A 234 -1.19 -16.66 7.53
C VAL A 234 -0.87 -15.65 6.43
N PRO A 235 -1.14 -15.98 5.15
CA PRO A 235 -1.14 -15.01 4.07
C PRO A 235 -2.12 -13.85 4.36
N ILE A 236 -1.83 -12.66 3.84
CA ILE A 236 -2.64 -11.47 4.11
C ILE A 236 -4.08 -11.66 3.64
N SER A 237 -4.33 -12.34 2.51
CA SER A 237 -5.70 -12.52 2.03
C SER A 237 -6.56 -13.44 2.93
N GLU A 238 -5.92 -14.24 3.79
CA GLU A 238 -6.58 -15.05 4.83
C GLU A 238 -6.77 -14.28 6.14
N LEU A 239 -5.97 -13.23 6.38
CA LEU A 239 -6.11 -12.37 7.56
C LEU A 239 -7.22 -11.34 7.39
N ILE A 240 -7.33 -10.72 6.21
CA ILE A 240 -8.25 -9.60 5.97
C ILE A 240 -9.70 -10.04 5.75
N TYR A 241 -10.63 -9.17 6.12
CA TYR A 241 -12.02 -9.28 5.70
C TYR A 241 -12.17 -8.81 4.25
N LYS A 242 -12.85 -9.60 3.42
CA LYS A 242 -13.13 -9.26 2.02
C LYS A 242 -14.46 -8.53 1.86
N ASP A 243 -15.41 -8.81 2.75
CA ASP A 243 -16.75 -8.24 2.75
C ASP A 243 -17.15 -7.73 4.14
N ASN A 244 -18.16 -6.87 4.20
CA ASN A 244 -18.78 -6.41 5.45
C ASN A 244 -17.78 -5.90 6.49
N TYR A 245 -16.83 -5.05 6.08
CA TYR A 245 -15.86 -4.42 6.95
C TYR A 245 -15.87 -2.89 6.79
N TYR A 246 -15.22 -2.22 7.74
CA TYR A 246 -14.80 -0.83 7.63
C TYR A 246 -13.36 -0.69 8.13
N ILE A 247 -12.69 0.41 7.74
CA ILE A 247 -11.37 0.77 8.25
C ILE A 247 -11.54 1.91 9.25
N ASP A 248 -11.01 1.76 10.46
CA ASP A 248 -11.03 2.83 11.45
C ASP A 248 -9.95 3.88 11.17
N HIS A 249 -9.93 4.95 11.96
CA HIS A 249 -8.99 6.07 11.80
C HIS A 249 -7.50 5.69 11.97
N THR A 250 -7.21 4.50 12.51
CA THR A 250 -5.84 3.97 12.67
C THR A 250 -5.41 3.06 11.52
N GLY A 251 -6.30 2.81 10.55
CA GLY A 251 -6.07 1.82 9.50
C GLY A 251 -6.39 0.38 9.92
N ARG A 252 -6.97 0.16 11.10
CA ARG A 252 -7.38 -1.18 11.55
C ARG A 252 -8.70 -1.56 10.90
N GLN A 253 -8.70 -2.68 10.21
CA GLN A 253 -9.87 -3.26 9.58
C GLN A 253 -10.74 -3.95 10.63
N LYS A 254 -12.03 -3.63 10.64
CA LYS A 254 -13.01 -4.15 11.58
C LYS A 254 -14.23 -4.67 10.84
N LYS A 255 -14.81 -5.75 11.36
CA LYS A 255 -16.07 -6.27 10.85
C LYS A 255 -17.21 -5.28 11.17
N LYS A 256 -18.14 -5.12 10.23
CA LYS A 256 -19.37 -4.35 10.42
C LYS A 256 -20.40 -5.14 11.23
#